data_AF-A0A7V5PGE5-F1
#
_entry.id   AF-A0A7V5PGE5-F1
#
_cell.length_a   1.000
_cell.length_b   1.000
_cell.length_c   1.000
_cell.angle_alpha   90.00
_cell.angle_beta   90.00
_cell.angle_gamma   90.00
#
_symmetry.space_group_name_H-M   'P 1'
#
loop_
_entity.id
_entity.type
_entity.pdbx_description
1 polymer ?
#
loop_
_entity_poly.entity_id
_entity_poly.type
_entity_poly.pdbx_seq_one_letter_code
_entity_poly.pdbx_strand_id
1 'polypeptide(L)'
;MEETLHELEALLRRHGCVLQANVVEMTRGALPSRARLLAILASDDWWGSEDSVAEVDPAIRGGFTPEARRDARRLRELLLAVHDFMRREGIE
;
A
#
# COMPACT_ATOMS: atom_id res chain seq x y z
N MET A 1 5.25 -4.11 -10.13
CA MET A 1 4.52 -4.50 -8.91
C MET A 1 5.47 -4.73 -7.75
N GLU A 2 6.51 -5.56 -7.91
CA GLU A 2 7.50 -5.79 -6.84
C GLU A 2 8.14 -4.50 -6.30
N GLU A 3 8.66 -3.64 -7.19
CA GLU A 3 9.23 -2.34 -6.80
C GLU A 3 8.20 -1.43 -6.14
N THR A 4 6.99 -1.36 -6.70
CA THR A 4 5.87 -0.57 -6.16
C THR A 4 5.56 -0.96 -4.71
N LEU A 5 5.43 -2.26 -4.45
CA LEU A 5 5.14 -2.77 -3.12
C LEU A 5 6.32 -2.57 -2.17
N HIS A 6 7.56 -2.70 -2.66
CA HIS A 6 8.75 -2.46 -1.84
C HIS A 6 8.84 -1.00 -1.39
N GLU A 7 8.62 -0.05 -2.30
CA GLU A 7 8.62 1.37 -1.96
C GLU A 7 7.47 1.74 -1.01
N LEU A 8 6.29 1.18 -1.26
CA LEU A 8 5.11 1.42 -0.42
C LEU A 8 5.34 0.89 1.01
N GLU A 9 5.91 -0.31 1.17
CA GLU A 9 6.33 -0.85 2.47
C GLU A 9 7.29 0.11 3.19
N ALA A 10 8.32 0.59 2.49
CA ALA A 10 9.33 1.48 3.07
C ALA A 10 8.75 2.83 3.53
N LEU A 11 7.81 3.39 2.76
CA LEU A 11 7.06 4.60 3.17
C LEU A 11 6.26 4.35 4.44
N LEU A 12 5.51 3.26 4.50
CA LEU A 12 4.70 2.91 5.68
C LEU A 12 5.55 2.72 6.92
N ARG A 13 6.70 2.02 6.82
CA ARG A 13 7.61 1.85 7.96
C ARG A 13 8.18 3.17 8.46
N ARG A 14 8.55 4.09 7.57
CA ARG A 14 9.03 5.45 7.94
C ARG A 14 8.03 6.23 8.77
N HIS A 15 6.74 6.08 8.49
CA HIS A 15 5.65 6.77 9.18
C HIS A 15 5.06 5.96 10.35
N GLY A 16 5.73 4.90 10.78
CA GLY A 16 5.32 4.08 11.91
C GLY A 16 4.07 3.23 11.66
N CYS A 17 3.65 3.04 10.41
CA CYS A 17 2.49 2.24 10.02
C CYS A 17 2.87 0.75 9.96
N VAL A 18 3.25 0.16 11.11
CA VAL A 18 3.84 -1.18 11.17
C VAL A 18 2.88 -2.26 10.67
N LEU A 19 1.60 -2.19 11.05
CA LEU A 19 0.60 -3.17 10.63
C LEU A 19 0.39 -3.15 9.12
N GLN A 20 0.21 -1.96 8.54
CA GLN A 20 0.02 -1.77 7.11
C GLN A 20 1.28 -2.16 6.33
N ALA A 21 2.48 -1.84 6.84
CA ALA A 21 3.72 -2.30 6.23
C ALA A 21 3.82 -3.83 6.17
N ASN A 22 3.37 -4.53 7.21
CA ASN A 22 3.36 -5.99 7.23
C ASN A 22 2.36 -6.58 6.22
N VAL A 23 1.19 -5.95 6.03
CA VAL A 23 0.23 -6.35 4.96
C VAL A 23 0.90 -6.29 3.59
N VAL A 24 1.67 -5.23 3.34
CA VAL A 24 2.37 -5.02 2.06
C VAL A 24 3.52 -6.00 1.89
N GLU A 25 4.27 -6.27 2.95
CA GLU A 25 5.31 -7.31 2.98
C GLU A 25 4.73 -8.69 2.64
N MET A 26 3.61 -9.08 3.26
CA MET A 26 2.91 -10.33 2.94
C MET A 26 2.46 -10.37 1.47
N THR A 27 1.99 -9.24 0.95
CA THR A 27 1.59 -9.11 -0.46
C THR A 27 2.77 -9.32 -1.40
N ARG A 28 3.95 -8.77 -1.08
CA ARG A 28 5.20 -9.04 -1.82
C ARG A 28 5.57 -10.52 -1.79
N GLY A 29 5.50 -11.16 -0.63
CA GLY A 29 5.76 -12.60 -0.48
C GLY A 29 4.82 -13.48 -1.31
N ALA A 30 3.63 -12.96 -1.68
CA ALA A 30 2.67 -13.64 -2.52
C ALA A 30 2.91 -13.49 -4.03
N LEU A 31 3.84 -12.63 -4.47
CA LEU A 31 4.14 -12.40 -5.89
C LEU A 31 4.35 -13.69 -6.73
N PRO A 32 5.03 -14.76 -6.23
CA PRO A 32 5.18 -16.00 -6.99
C PRO A 32 3.84 -16.72 -7.27
N SER A 33 2.80 -16.44 -6.49
CA SER A 33 1.47 -17.02 -6.65
C SER A 33 0.47 -15.94 -7.01
N ARG A 34 0.17 -15.82 -8.30
CA ARG A 34 -0.78 -14.82 -8.82
C ARG A 34 -2.13 -14.86 -8.09
N ALA A 35 -2.73 -16.03 -7.89
CA ALA A 35 -4.00 -16.16 -7.18
C ALA A 35 -3.94 -15.63 -5.74
N ARG A 36 -2.85 -15.93 -5.01
CA ARG A 36 -2.67 -15.45 -3.64
C ARG A 36 -2.43 -13.95 -3.58
N LEU A 37 -1.60 -13.41 -4.48
CA LEU A 37 -1.37 -11.98 -4.61
C LEU A 37 -2.69 -11.24 -4.78
N LEU A 38 -3.48 -11.68 -5.75
CA LEU A 38 -4.76 -11.10 -6.09
C LEU A 38 -5.77 -11.17 -4.92
N ALA A 39 -5.82 -12.30 -4.20
CA ALA A 39 -6.67 -12.45 -3.03
C ALA A 39 -6.31 -11.49 -1.89
N ILE A 40 -5.01 -11.26 -1.64
CA ILE A 40 -4.58 -10.31 -0.61
C ILE A 40 -4.88 -8.88 -1.06
N LEU A 41 -4.58 -8.53 -2.31
CA LEU A 41 -4.86 -7.20 -2.84
C LEU A 41 -6.34 -6.84 -2.84
N ALA A 42 -7.24 -7.82 -2.96
CA ALA A 42 -8.69 -7.60 -2.92
C ALA A 42 -9.27 -7.59 -1.49
N SER A 43 -8.45 -7.70 -0.45
CA SER A 43 -8.92 -7.80 0.94
C SER A 43 -9.21 -6.44 1.59
N ASP A 44 -10.00 -6.47 2.67
CA ASP A 44 -10.30 -5.29 3.49
C ASP A 44 -9.06 -4.70 4.18
N ASP A 45 -7.99 -5.49 4.34
CA ASP A 45 -6.69 -5.04 4.84
C ASP A 45 -6.05 -4.02 3.89
N TRP A 46 -6.41 -4.03 2.60
CA TRP A 46 -5.93 -3.07 1.61
C TRP A 46 -6.84 -1.85 1.45
N TRP A 47 -8.16 -2.03 1.37
CA TRP A 47 -9.07 -0.97 0.91
C TRP A 47 -10.26 -0.66 1.81
N GLY A 48 -10.65 -1.56 2.71
CA GLY A 48 -12.01 -1.57 3.28
C GLY A 48 -12.12 -1.24 4.76
N SER A 49 -11.02 -1.33 5.51
CA SER A 49 -11.01 -1.14 6.98
C SER A 49 -10.36 0.17 7.41
N GLU A 50 -10.71 0.64 8.62
CA GLU A 50 -10.11 1.82 9.27
C GLU A 50 -8.58 1.68 9.43
N ASP A 51 -8.11 0.44 9.56
CA ASP A 51 -6.68 0.10 9.65
C ASP A 51 -6.06 -0.30 8.31
N SER A 52 -6.77 -0.15 7.19
CA SER A 52 -6.30 -0.60 5.89
C SER A 52 -5.10 0.20 5.38
N VAL A 53 -4.38 -0.38 4.42
CA VAL A 53 -3.25 0.29 3.77
C VAL A 53 -3.68 1.60 3.10
N ALA A 54 -4.88 1.64 2.49
CA ALA A 54 -5.38 2.81 1.78
C ALA A 54 -5.74 4.00 2.68
N GLU A 55 -6.10 3.74 3.95
CA GLU A 55 -6.47 4.79 4.92
C GLU A 55 -5.25 5.51 5.52
N VAL A 56 -4.02 5.07 5.22
CA VAL A 56 -2.82 5.73 5.71
C VAL A 56 -2.60 7.07 5.01
N ASP A 57 -2.54 8.15 5.81
CA ASP A 57 -2.07 9.46 5.36
C ASP A 57 -0.75 9.87 6.05
N PRO A 58 0.39 9.80 5.35
CA PRO A 58 1.68 10.28 5.84
C PRO A 58 1.69 11.76 6.22
N ALA A 59 0.87 12.61 5.58
CA ALA A 59 0.83 14.03 5.91
C ALA A 59 0.28 14.25 7.32
N ILE A 60 -0.74 13.49 7.72
CA ILE A 60 -1.29 13.54 9.08
C ILE A 60 -0.25 13.00 10.07
N ARG A 61 0.33 11.83 9.80
CA ARG A 61 1.29 11.18 10.73
C ARG A 61 2.60 11.94 10.88
N GLY A 62 3.08 12.57 9.81
CA GLY A 62 4.30 13.36 9.80
C GLY A 62 4.12 14.82 10.20
N GLY A 63 2.97 15.21 10.78
CA GLY A 63 2.73 16.56 11.28
C GLY A 63 2.66 17.64 10.19
N PHE A 64 2.20 17.26 8.99
CA PHE A 64 2.02 18.12 7.83
C PHE A 64 3.31 18.81 7.32
N THR A 65 4.49 18.28 7.64
CA THR A 65 5.77 18.80 7.12
C THR A 65 5.83 18.71 5.59
N PRO A 66 6.68 19.52 4.92
CA PRO A 66 6.87 19.42 3.47
C PRO A 66 7.26 18.00 3.01
N GLU A 67 8.07 17.29 3.80
CA GLU A 67 8.46 15.89 3.59
C GLU A 67 7.24 14.98 3.67
N ALA A 68 6.47 15.08 4.75
CA ALA A 68 5.28 14.24 4.96
C ALA A 68 4.22 14.44 3.86
N ARG A 69 4.05 15.68 3.37
CA ARG A 69 3.17 15.96 2.22
C ARG A 69 3.67 15.36 0.91
N ARG A 70 4.99 15.33 0.70
CA ARG A 70 5.58 14.64 -0.46
C ARG A 70 5.36 13.14 -0.37
N ASP A 71 5.59 12.57 0.80
CA ASP A 71 5.37 11.15 1.06
C ASP A 71 3.89 10.76 0.91
N ALA A 72 2.95 11.60 1.33
CA ALA A 72 1.52 11.35 1.13
C ALA A 72 1.12 11.31 -0.35
N ARG A 73 1.64 12.25 -1.16
CA ARG A 73 1.45 12.21 -2.61
C ARG A 73 2.05 10.95 -3.20
N ARG A 74 3.25 10.58 -2.75
CA ARG A 74 3.93 9.39 -3.25
C ARG A 74 3.19 8.10 -2.89
N LEU A 75 2.70 7.99 -1.66
CA LEU A 75 1.87 6.86 -1.23
C LEU A 75 0.62 6.75 -2.12
N ARG A 76 -0.06 7.86 -2.40
CA ARG A 76 -1.22 7.89 -3.30
C ARG A 76 -0.88 7.41 -4.71
N GLU A 77 0.25 7.83 -5.28
CA GLU A 77 0.70 7.36 -6.60
C GLU A 77 0.94 5.84 -6.61
N LEU A 78 1.54 5.29 -5.55
CA LEU A 78 1.80 3.87 -5.42
C LEU A 78 0.50 3.06 -5.26
N LEU A 79 -0.45 3.55 -4.45
CA LEU A 79 -1.78 2.94 -4.31
C LEU A 79 -2.54 2.93 -5.65
N LEU A 80 -2.48 4.02 -6.41
CA LEU A 80 -3.07 4.07 -7.76
C LEU A 80 -2.41 3.07 -8.70
N ALA A 81 -1.09 2.87 -8.62
CA ALA A 81 -0.40 1.87 -9.42
C ALA A 81 -0.81 0.42 -9.05
N VAL A 82 -1.06 0.16 -7.75
CA VAL A 82 -1.60 -1.13 -7.28
C VAL A 82 -3.02 -1.34 -7.81
N HIS A 83 -3.88 -0.34 -7.68
CA HIS A 83 -5.25 -0.40 -8.18
C HIS A 83 -5.30 -0.59 -9.72
N ASP A 84 -4.47 0.14 -10.46
CA ASP A 84 -4.37 -0.01 -11.92
C ASP A 84 -3.89 -1.40 -12.33
N PHE A 85 -3.03 -2.02 -11.53
CA PHE A 85 -2.65 -3.42 -11.73
C PHE A 85 -3.84 -4.34 -11.46
N MET A 86 -4.54 -4.20 -10.34
CA MET A 86 -5.73 -5.00 -10.02
C MET A 86 -6.78 -4.94 -11.14
N ARG A 87 -7.04 -3.74 -11.66
CA ARG A 87 -7.96 -3.53 -12.78
C ARG A 87 -7.53 -4.25 -14.06
N ARG A 88 -6.23 -4.23 -14.40
CA ARG A 88 -5.70 -4.98 -15.56
C ARG A 88 -5.79 -6.49 -15.36
N GLU A 89 -5.74 -6.93 -14.11
CA GLU A 89 -5.83 -8.34 -13.73
C GLU A 89 -7.29 -8.82 -13.60
N GLY A 90 -8.27 -7.93 -13.75
CA GLY A 90 -9.71 -8.25 -13.75
C GLY A 90 -10.36 -8.27 -12.37
N ILE A 91 -9.80 -7.53 -11.41
CA ILE A 91 -10.36 -7.37 -10.06
C ILE A 91 -10.95 -5.97 -9.94
N GLU A 92 -12.20 -5.92 -9.48
CA GLU A 92 -12.95 -4.69 -9.16
C GLU A 92 -13.04 -4.50 -7.64
#